data_AF-A0A962AS03-F1
#
_entry.id   AF-A0A962AS03-F1
#
_cell.length_a   1.000
_cell.length_b   1.000
_cell.length_c   1.000
_cell.angle_alpha   90.00
_cell.angle_beta   90.00
_cell.angle_gamma   90.00
#
_symmetry.space_group_name_H-M   'P 1'
#
loop_
_entity.id
_entity.type
_entity.pdbx_description
1 polymer ?
#
loop_
_entity_poly.entity_id
_entity_poly.type
_entity_poly.pdbx_seq_one_letter_code
_entity_poly.pdbx_strand_id
1 'polypeptide(L)'
;DVIVDAIRRMIQSGHVKLVETMAEEIAAAALRDKRVKRVRVRVEKLDIIEGAVGVEIEREQSLEPPRPRRPFRGLPKNETQA
;
A
#
# COMPACT_ATOMS: atom_id res chain seq x y z
N ASP A 1 21.20 -9.67 0.81
CA ASP A 1 19.83 -9.97 0.33
C ASP A 1 19.08 -8.65 0.34
N VAL A 2 18.75 -8.11 -0.84
CA VAL A 2 18.43 -6.68 -1.01
C VAL A 2 17.24 -6.24 -0.14
N ILE A 3 16.26 -7.11 0.07
CA ILE A 3 15.08 -6.83 0.88
C ILE A 3 15.41 -6.87 2.37
N VAL A 4 16.16 -7.89 2.82
CA VAL A 4 16.58 -8.01 4.24
C VAL A 4 17.47 -6.82 4.65
N ASP A 5 18.37 -6.41 3.77
CA ASP A 5 19.28 -5.29 4.03
C ASP A 5 18.52 -3.95 4.09
N ALA A 6 17.47 -3.77 3.28
CA ALA A 6 16.59 -2.61 3.33
C ALA A 6 15.78 -2.56 4.65
N ILE A 7 15.21 -3.70 5.07
CA ILE A 7 14.46 -3.82 6.33
C ILE A 7 15.34 -3.47 7.52
N ARG A 8 16.57 -4.00 7.57
CA ARG A 8 17.53 -3.72 8.66
C ARG A 8 17.87 -2.23 8.77
N ARG A 9 18.12 -1.57 7.64
CA ARG A 9 18.39 -0.12 7.61
C ARG A 9 17.21 0.71 8.11
N MET A 10 15.99 0.29 7.77
CA MET A 10 14.77 0.97 8.24
C MET A 10 14.60 0.87 9.75
N ILE A 11 14.80 -0.32 10.34
CA ILE A 11 14.70 -0.54 11.80
C ILE A 11 15.75 0.28 12.56
N GLN A 12 16.98 0.38 12.03
CA GLN A 12 18.08 1.11 12.65
C GLN A 12 17.90 2.65 12.66
N SER A 13 16.94 3.19 11.90
CA SER A 13 16.68 4.64 11.82
C SER A 13 16.03 5.25 13.08
N GLY A 14 15.78 4.45 14.12
CA GLY A 14 15.54 4.89 15.50
C GLY A 14 14.18 5.56 15.77
N HIS A 15 13.42 5.92 14.74
CA HIS A 15 12.03 6.34 14.92
C HIS A 15 11.18 5.09 15.07
N VAL A 16 10.39 5.01 16.14
CA VAL A 16 9.28 4.04 16.25
C VAL A 16 8.29 4.39 15.15
N LYS A 17 8.57 3.94 13.94
CA LYS A 17 7.65 4.02 12.81
C LYS A 17 6.46 3.16 13.21
N LEU A 18 5.27 3.73 13.08
CA LEU A 18 4.03 2.97 13.11
C LEU A 18 4.21 1.74 12.20
N VAL A 19 3.72 0.57 12.62
CA VAL A 19 3.89 -0.69 11.86
C VAL A 19 3.37 -0.54 10.42
N GLU A 20 2.40 0.34 10.23
CA GLU A 20 1.90 0.87 8.96
C GLU A 20 3.03 1.48 8.10
N THR A 21 3.77 2.46 8.63
CA THR A 21 4.83 3.15 7.87
C THR A 21 5.95 2.20 7.49
N MET A 22 6.29 1.26 8.36
CA MET A 22 7.29 0.24 8.03
C MET A 22 6.80 -0.69 6.92
N ALA A 23 5.54 -1.13 6.97
CA ALA A 23 4.95 -1.96 5.93
C ALA A 23 4.95 -1.23 4.56
N GLU A 24 4.58 0.05 4.54
CA GLU A 24 4.57 0.87 3.33
C GLU A 24 5.96 1.04 2.72
N GLU A 25 6.98 1.35 3.52
CA GLU A 25 8.35 1.52 3.02
C GLU A 25 8.93 0.23 2.43
N ILE A 26 8.65 -0.92 3.04
CA ILE A 26 9.04 -2.24 2.50
C ILE A 26 8.34 -2.50 1.17
N ALA A 27 7.03 -2.26 1.09
CA ALA A 27 6.26 -2.45 -0.13
C ALA A 27 6.78 -1.53 -1.25
N ALA A 28 7.04 -0.25 -0.95
CA ALA A 28 7.60 0.70 -1.89
C ALA A 28 9.00 0.30 -2.35
N ALA A 29 9.86 -0.20 -1.46
CA ALA A 29 11.19 -0.69 -1.82
C ALA A 29 11.12 -1.89 -2.78
N ALA A 30 10.21 -2.83 -2.53
CA ALA A 30 9.99 -3.99 -3.40
C ALA A 30 9.46 -3.59 -4.79
N LEU A 31 8.49 -2.67 -4.85
CA LEU A 31 7.88 -2.20 -6.10
C LEU A 31 8.79 -1.28 -6.95
N ARG A 32 9.95 -0.84 -6.44
CA ARG A 32 10.96 -0.15 -7.26
C ARG A 32 11.51 -1.03 -8.36
N ASP A 33 11.55 -2.34 -8.16
CA ASP A 33 11.88 -3.28 -9.23
C ASP A 33 10.65 -3.45 -10.14
N LYS A 34 10.77 -3.00 -11.39
CA LYS A 34 9.68 -3.03 -12.40
C LYS A 34 9.17 -4.44 -12.73
N ARG A 35 9.88 -5.48 -12.30
CA ARG A 35 9.48 -6.88 -12.47
C ARG A 35 8.47 -7.31 -11.40
N VAL A 36 8.42 -6.62 -10.26
CA VAL A 36 7.51 -6.93 -9.15
C VAL A 36 6.13 -6.36 -9.48
N LYS A 37 5.16 -7.25 -9.73
CA LYS A 37 3.77 -6.87 -10.05
C LYS A 37 2.91 -6.61 -8.83
N ARG A 38 3.20 -7.30 -7.73
CA ARG A 38 2.46 -7.23 -6.47
C ARG A 38 3.38 -7.60 -5.33
N VAL A 39 3.16 -6.95 -4.18
CA VAL A 39 3.83 -7.24 -2.92
C VAL A 39 2.80 -7.29 -1.80
N ARG A 40 2.90 -8.30 -0.95
CA ARG A 40 2.14 -8.41 0.31
C ARG A 40 3.14 -8.32 1.45
N VAL A 41 2.92 -7.39 2.36
CA VAL A 41 3.81 -7.15 3.51
C VAL A 41 3.00 -7.34 4.78
N ARG A 42 3.46 -8.23 5.65
CA ARG A 42 2.90 -8.48 6.98
C ARG A 42 3.93 -8.11 8.02
N VAL A 43 3.55 -7.25 8.95
CA VAL A 43 4.36 -6.79 10.06
C VAL A 43 3.65 -7.14 11.34
N GLU A 44 4.31 -7.86 12.24
CA GLU A 44 3.75 -8.27 13.53
C GLU A 44 4.65 -7.79 14.65
N LYS A 45 4.06 -7.25 15.72
CA LYS A 45 4.79 -6.99 16.96
C LYS A 45 4.69 -8.22 17.85
N LEU A 46 5.79 -8.98 17.94
CA LEU A 46 5.84 -10.27 18.63
C LEU A 46 5.87 -10.14 20.16
N ASP A 47 6.17 -8.95 20.70
CA ASP A 47 6.29 -8.68 22.14
C ASP A 47 4.98 -8.22 22.82
N ILE A 48 3.82 -8.35 22.15
CA ILE A 48 2.53 -7.99 22.77
C ILE A 48 1.84 -9.25 23.30
N ILE A 49 1.65 -9.26 24.61
CA ILE A 49 0.99 -10.29 25.42
C ILE A 49 -0.45 -10.50 24.89
N GLU A 50 -0.83 -11.77 24.67
CA GLU A 50 -2.15 -12.24 24.20
C GLU A 50 -2.78 -11.43 23.05
N GLY A 51 -2.28 -11.66 21.84
CA GLY A 51 -2.85 -11.14 20.60
C GLY A 51 -1.77 -10.52 19.74
N ALA A 52 -1.43 -11.17 18.62
CA ALA A 52 -0.49 -10.62 17.65
C ALA A 52 -1.11 -9.39 16.99
N VAL A 53 -0.78 -8.19 17.47
CA VAL A 53 -1.16 -6.94 16.81
C VAL A 53 -0.14 -6.67 15.71
N GLY A 54 -0.65 -6.52 14.49
CA GLY A 54 0.15 -6.31 13.31
C GLY A 54 -0.65 -5.65 12.20
N VAL A 55 0.05 -5.31 11.12
CA VAL A 55 -0.53 -4.76 9.89
C VAL A 55 -0.16 -5.65 8.73
N GLU A 56 -1.13 -5.87 7.85
CA GLU A 56 -0.92 -6.51 6.56
C GLU A 56 -1.41 -5.58 5.46
N ILE A 57 -0.56 -5.35 4.47
CA ILE A 57 -0.90 -4.57 3.29
C ILE A 57 -0.61 -5.37 2.02
N GLU A 58 -1.41 -5.13 1.00
CA GLU A 58 -1.15 -5.55 -0.38
C GLU A 58 -1.02 -4.30 -1.26
N ARG A 59 0.01 -4.29 -2.11
CA ARG A 59 0.25 -3.23 -3.09
C ARG A 59 0.51 -3.87 -4.45
N GLU A 60 -0.10 -3.32 -5.47
CA GLU A 60 0.08 -3.73 -6.86
C GLU A 60 0.71 -2.59 -7.66
N GLN A 61 1.49 -2.96 -8.67
CA GLN A 61 1.98 -2.01 -9.65
C GLN A 61 0.86 -1.73 -10.64
N SER A 62 0.12 -0.63 -10.45
CA SER A 62 -0.89 -0.19 -11.41
C SER A 62 -0.19 0.14 -12.74
N LEU A 63 -0.26 -0.80 -13.68
CA LEU A 63 0.16 -0.58 -15.07
C LEU A 63 -0.85 0.30 -15.82
N GLU A 64 -2.04 0.54 -15.26
CA GLU A 64 -2.99 1.50 -15.81
C GLU A 64 -2.60 2.93 -15.42
N PRO A 65 -2.40 3.85 -16.39
CA PRO A 65 -2.33 5.28 -16.09
C PRO A 65 -3.63 5.70 -15.37
N PRO A 66 -3.59 6.70 -14.47
CA PRO A 66 -4.78 7.13 -13.74
C PRO A 66 -5.91 7.40 -14.73
N ARG A 67 -7.00 6.60 -14.65
CA ARG A 67 -8.14 6.79 -15.56
C ARG A 67 -8.62 8.22 -15.39
N PRO A 68 -8.65 9.02 -16.47
CA PRO A 68 -9.16 10.38 -16.38
C PRO A 68 -10.60 10.28 -15.87
N ARG A 69 -10.89 10.96 -14.75
CA ARG A 69 -12.24 11.07 -14.21
C ARG A 69 -13.10 11.66 -15.32
N ARG A 70 -13.97 10.85 -15.92
CA ARG A 70 -14.91 11.38 -16.92
C ARG A 70 -15.72 12.48 -16.25
N PRO A 71 -15.81 13.69 -16.83
CA PRO A 71 -16.68 14.71 -16.28
C PRO A 71 -18.10 14.14 -16.25
N PHE A 72 -18.78 14.30 -15.12
CA PHE A 72 -20.17 13.91 -14.94
C PHE A 72 -21.01 14.68 -15.96
N ARG A 73 -21.34 14.03 -17.09
CA ARG A 73 -22.32 14.56 -18.03
C ARG A 73 -23.68 14.19 -17.44
N GLY A 74 -24.36 15.19 -16.88
CA GLY A 74 -25.60 15.01 -16.09
C GLY A 74 -26.63 14.11 -16.75
N LEU A 75 -27.53 13.57 -15.92
CA LEU A 75 -28.63 12.72 -16.36
C LEU A 75 -29.50 13.46 -17.39
N PRO A 76 -29.94 12.80 -18.49
CA PRO A 76 -30.90 13.41 -19.40
C PRO A 76 -32.15 13.78 -18.61
N LYS A 77 -32.60 15.04 -18.72
CA LYS A 77 -33.90 15.44 -18.17
C LYS A 77 -34.96 14.90 -19.12
N ASN A 78 -35.74 13.94 -18.64
CA ASN A 78 -36.90 13.42 -19.33
C ASN A 78 -37.98 14.52 -19.26
N GLU A 79 -38.07 15.38 -20.28
CA GLU A 79 -39.28 16.16 -20.52
C GLU A 79 -40.32 15.24 -21.14
N THR A 80 -41.18 14.63 -20.31
CA THR A 80 -42.51 14.17 -20.72
C THR A 80 -43.41 14.03 -19.49
N GLN A 81 -44.64 14.58 -19.61
CA GLN A 81 -45.75 14.77 -18.66
C GLN A 81 -45.70 16.11 -17.92
N ALA A 82 -46.64 17.05 -18.10
CA ALA A 82 -48.02 16.96 -18.61
C ALA A 82 -48.42 18.18 -19.45
#